data_AF-A0A5E4CWM8-F1
#
_entry.id   AF-A0A5E4CWM8-F1
#
_cell.length_a   1.000
_cell.length_b   1.000
_cell.length_c   1.000
_cell.angle_alpha   90.00
_cell.angle_beta   90.00
_cell.angle_gamma   90.00
#
_symmetry.space_group_name_H-M   'P 1'
#
loop_
_entity.id
_entity.type
_entity.pdbx_description
1 polymer ?
#
loop_
_entity_poly.entity_id
_entity_poly.type
_entity_poly.pdbx_seq_one_letter_code
_entity_poly.pdbx_strand_id
1 'polypeptide(L)'
;MLRQVLHRGLRTCFSRLGHFIASHPVFFASAPVLISILLGASFSRYQVEESVEHLLAPQHSLAKIERNLVNSLFPVNRSKHRLYSDLQTPGRYGRVIVTSFQKANMLDQHHTDLILK
;
A
#
# COMPACT_ATOMS: atom_id res chain seq x y z
N MET A 1 2.36 -22.71 -43.76
CA MET A 1 1.35 -23.76 -43.48
C MET A 1 0.81 -23.72 -42.06
N LEU A 2 1.64 -23.55 -41.02
CA LEU A 2 1.20 -23.49 -39.60
C LEU A 2 0.07 -22.47 -39.31
N ARG A 3 0.17 -21.26 -39.85
CA ARG A 3 -0.84 -20.20 -39.67
C ARG A 3 -2.22 -20.60 -40.18
N GLN A 4 -2.29 -21.32 -41.30
CA GLN A 4 -3.57 -21.75 -41.88
C GLN A 4 -4.23 -22.85 -41.05
N VAL A 5 -3.43 -23.79 -40.52
CA VAL A 5 -3.91 -24.84 -39.61
C VAL A 5 -4.41 -24.23 -38.30
N LEU A 6 -3.65 -23.29 -37.72
CA LEU A 6 -4.04 -22.57 -36.51
C LEU A 6 -5.35 -21.80 -36.73
N HIS A 7 -5.44 -21.05 -37.82
CA HIS A 7 -6.63 -20.25 -38.13
C HIS A 7 -7.87 -21.14 -38.36
N ARG A 8 -7.70 -22.30 -39.01
CA ARG A 8 -8.80 -23.25 -39.23
C ARG A 8 -9.21 -23.94 -37.93
N GLY A 9 -8.25 -24.29 -37.08
CA GLY A 9 -8.48 -24.83 -35.75
C GLY A 9 -9.25 -23.85 -34.86
N LEU A 10 -8.77 -22.61 -34.74
CA LEU A 10 -9.42 -21.55 -33.96
C LEU A 10 -10.83 -21.26 -34.47
N ARG A 11 -11.02 -21.13 -35.79
CA ARG A 11 -12.34 -20.90 -36.39
C ARG A 11 -13.31 -22.02 -36.04
N THR A 12 -12.87 -23.28 -36.10
CA THR A 12 -13.71 -24.43 -35.77
C THR A 12 -14.03 -24.48 -34.27
N CYS A 13 -13.04 -24.18 -33.42
CA CYS A 13 -13.21 -24.14 -31.97
C CYS A 13 -14.20 -23.05 -31.55
N PHE A 14 -14.01 -21.82 -32.01
CA PHE A 14 -14.91 -20.70 -31.69
C PHE A 14 -16.30 -20.89 -32.29
N SER A 15 -16.42 -21.51 -33.47
CA SER A 15 -17.74 -21.84 -34.03
C SER A 15 -18.50 -22.85 -33.18
N ARG A 16 -17.81 -23.88 -32.65
CA ARG A 16 -18.42 -24.87 -31.74
C ARG A 16 -18.77 -24.26 -30.39
N LEU A 17 -17.87 -23.45 -29.83
CA LEU A 17 -18.10 -22.72 -28.58
C LEU A 17 -19.30 -21.77 -28.72
N GLY A 18 -19.37 -20.99 -29.80
CA GLY A 18 -20.49 -20.09 -30.08
C GLY A 18 -21.81 -20.84 -30.21
N HIS A 19 -21.82 -22.00 -30.89
CA HIS A 19 -23.02 -22.83 -30.98
C HIS A 19 -23.46 -23.37 -29.61
N PHE A 20 -22.51 -23.76 -28.75
CA PHE A 20 -22.79 -24.22 -27.38
C PHE A 20 -23.33 -23.10 -26.48
N ILE A 21 -22.80 -21.88 -26.61
CA ILE A 21 -23.30 -20.71 -25.88
C ILE A 21 -24.71 -20.35 -26.36
N ALA A 22 -24.93 -20.37 -27.68
CA ALA A 22 -26.23 -20.06 -28.27
C ALA A 22 -27.32 -21.08 -27.93
N SER A 23 -26.97 -22.34 -27.66
CA SER A 23 -27.92 -23.36 -27.18
C SER A 23 -28.26 -23.23 -25.69
N HIS A 24 -27.46 -22.51 -24.90
CA HIS A 24 -27.69 -22.27 -23.47
C HIS A 24 -27.61 -20.77 -23.10
N PRO A 25 -28.39 -19.88 -23.76
CA PRO A 25 -28.17 -18.43 -23.67
C PRO A 25 -28.44 -17.88 -22.27
N VAL A 26 -29.43 -18.40 -21.57
CA VAL A 26 -29.80 -17.92 -20.22
C VAL A 26 -28.71 -18.25 -19.20
N PHE A 27 -28.13 -19.46 -19.26
CA PHE A 27 -27.06 -19.86 -18.35
C PHE A 27 -25.81 -19.00 -18.55
N PHE A 28 -25.40 -18.81 -19.80
CA PHE A 28 -24.23 -17.98 -20.13
C PHE A 28 -24.45 -16.47 -19.93
N ALA A 29 -25.70 -15.99 -19.91
CA ALA A 29 -26.01 -14.61 -19.54
C ALA A 29 -26.00 -14.40 -18.02
N SER A 30 -26.60 -15.31 -17.27
CA SER A 30 -26.80 -15.18 -15.81
C SER A 30 -25.58 -15.58 -14.99
N ALA A 31 -24.87 -16.65 -15.37
CA ALA A 31 -23.75 -17.16 -14.59
C ALA A 31 -22.61 -16.14 -14.43
N PRO A 32 -22.14 -15.43 -15.48
CA PRO A 32 -21.11 -14.41 -15.33
C PRO A 32 -21.58 -13.26 -14.42
N VAL A 33 -22.85 -12.85 -14.54
CA VAL A 33 -23.43 -11.78 -13.71
C VAL A 33 -23.45 -12.19 -12.24
N LEU A 34 -23.90 -13.41 -11.92
CA LEU A 34 -23.91 -13.92 -10.55
C LEU A 34 -22.49 -14.03 -9.98
N ILE A 35 -21.53 -14.51 -10.78
CA ILE A 35 -20.12 -14.58 -10.39
C ILE A 35 -19.57 -13.16 -10.14
N SER A 36 -19.86 -12.20 -11.00
CA SER A 36 -19.44 -10.81 -10.83
C SER A 36 -20.03 -10.19 -9.56
N ILE A 37 -21.30 -10.44 -9.24
CA ILE A 37 -21.93 -9.96 -8.01
C ILE A 37 -21.29 -10.63 -6.80
N LEU A 38 -21.04 -11.94 -6.84
CA LEU A 38 -20.41 -12.68 -5.75
C LEU A 38 -18.98 -12.16 -5.47
N LEU A 39 -18.19 -11.96 -6.52
CA LEU A 39 -16.85 -11.37 -6.43
C LEU A 39 -16.91 -9.92 -5.96
N GLY A 40 -17.88 -9.14 -6.46
CA GLY A 40 -18.14 -7.77 -6.04
C GLY A 40 -18.49 -7.67 -4.55
N ALA A 41 -19.34 -8.56 -4.04
CA ALA A 41 -19.68 -8.61 -2.62
C ALA A 41 -18.47 -8.90 -1.72
N SER A 42 -17.44 -9.60 -2.24
CA SER A 42 -16.19 -9.84 -1.53
C SER A 42 -15.45 -8.54 -1.17
N PHE A 43 -15.61 -7.47 -1.97
CA PHE A 43 -15.03 -6.15 -1.67
C PHE A 43 -15.60 -5.51 -0.40
N SER A 44 -16.69 -6.00 0.18
CA SER A 44 -17.21 -5.50 1.46
C SER A 44 -16.19 -5.60 2.61
N ARG A 45 -15.23 -6.54 2.52
CA ARG A 45 -14.16 -6.73 3.51
C ARG A 45 -12.84 -6.03 3.16
N TYR A 46 -12.83 -5.20 2.12
CA TYR A 46 -11.63 -4.50 1.69
C TYR A 46 -11.16 -3.53 2.77
N GLN A 47 -9.91 -3.68 3.21
CA GLN A 47 -9.25 -2.75 4.13
C GLN A 47 -8.24 -1.91 3.36
N VAL A 48 -8.33 -0.59 3.53
CA VAL A 48 -7.36 0.35 2.95
C VAL A 48 -6.13 0.38 3.84
N GLU A 49 -4.99 0.00 3.28
CA GLU A 49 -3.69 0.12 3.95
C GLU A 49 -3.18 1.55 3.76
N GLU A 50 -3.16 2.35 4.83
CA GLU A 50 -2.69 3.74 4.79
C GLU A 50 -1.22 3.90 5.22
N SER A 51 -0.59 2.83 5.73
CA SER A 51 0.76 2.96 6.26
C SER A 51 1.79 3.07 5.13
N VAL A 52 2.40 4.25 5.03
CA VAL A 52 3.44 4.55 4.04
C VAL A 52 4.59 3.54 4.09
N GLU A 53 4.96 3.09 5.29
CA GLU A 53 6.01 2.07 5.47
C GLU A 53 5.61 0.69 4.90
N HIS A 54 4.33 0.32 4.92
CA HIS A 54 3.88 -0.93 4.30
C HIS A 54 3.75 -0.79 2.79
N LEU A 55 3.29 0.38 2.31
CA LEU A 55 3.11 0.64 0.89
C LEU A 55 4.43 0.81 0.12
N LEU A 56 5.45 1.42 0.73
CA LEU A 56 6.69 1.78 0.04
C LEU A 56 7.89 0.91 0.37
N ALA A 57 7.91 0.27 1.55
CA ALA A 57 9.06 -0.55 1.95
C ALA A 57 8.73 -2.05 1.84
N PRO A 58 9.68 -2.89 1.37
CA PRO A 58 9.49 -4.33 1.27
C PRO A 58 9.01 -4.94 2.60
N GLN A 59 8.09 -5.89 2.54
CA GLN A 59 7.51 -6.51 3.75
C GLN A 59 8.57 -7.22 4.60
N HIS A 60 9.51 -7.93 3.96
CA HIS A 60 10.52 -8.77 4.61
C HIS A 60 11.94 -8.24 4.38
N SER A 61 12.17 -6.94 4.59
CA SER A 61 13.53 -6.41 4.51
C SER A 61 14.33 -6.79 5.76
N LEU A 62 15.64 -7.01 5.58
CA LEU A 62 16.57 -7.29 6.68
C LEU A 62 16.52 -6.18 7.73
N ALA A 63 16.44 -4.91 7.30
CA ALA A 63 16.28 -3.76 8.19
C ALA A 63 14.98 -3.83 9.04
N LYS A 64 13.85 -4.28 8.48
CA LYS A 64 12.61 -4.49 9.25
C LYS A 64 12.76 -5.64 10.25
N ILE A 65 13.44 -6.73 9.87
CA ILE A 65 13.69 -7.87 10.76
C ILE A 65 14.59 -7.47 11.92
N GLU A 66 15.71 -6.81 11.65
CA GLU A 66 16.62 -6.28 12.68
C GLU A 66 15.90 -5.30 13.61
N ARG A 67 15.12 -4.37 13.04
CA ARG A 67 14.31 -3.43 13.82
C ARG A 67 13.33 -4.14 14.74
N ASN A 68 12.63 -5.15 14.23
CA ASN A 68 11.68 -5.93 15.03
C ASN A 68 12.39 -6.69 16.16
N LEU A 69 13.56 -7.27 15.87
CA LEU A 69 14.39 -7.96 16.86
C LEU A 69 14.85 -6.99 17.95
N VAL A 70 15.38 -5.83 17.58
CA VAL A 70 15.82 -4.79 18.53
C VAL A 70 14.64 -4.30 19.39
N ASN A 71 13.49 -3.99 18.77
CA ASN A 71 12.29 -3.56 19.50
C ASN A 71 11.79 -4.63 20.49
N SER A 72 11.94 -5.92 20.14
CA SER A 72 11.54 -7.04 21.00
C SER A 72 12.52 -7.27 22.15
N LEU A 73 13.83 -7.16 21.91
CA LEU A 73 14.85 -7.40 22.91
C LEU A 73 15.04 -6.20 23.85
N PHE A 74 14.82 -4.99 23.36
CA PHE A 74 15.03 -3.74 24.07
C PHE A 74 13.81 -2.81 23.94
N PRO A 75 12.70 -3.11 24.63
CA PRO A 75 11.49 -2.30 24.53
C PRO A 75 11.73 -0.89 25.10
N VAL A 76 11.65 0.12 24.24
CA VAL A 76 11.82 1.53 24.65
C VAL A 76 10.54 2.04 25.31
N ASN A 77 10.65 2.52 26.56
CA ASN A 77 9.51 3.13 27.25
C ASN A 77 9.27 4.56 26.75
N ARG A 78 8.38 4.69 25.76
CA ARG A 78 8.02 5.97 25.11
C ARG A 78 7.15 6.90 25.96
N SER A 79 6.74 6.49 27.17
CA SER A 79 5.82 7.28 27.99
C SER A 79 6.50 8.38 28.82
N LYS A 80 7.82 8.25 29.09
CA LYS A 80 8.48 9.09 30.11
C LYS A 80 9.57 10.03 29.59
N HIS A 81 10.07 9.86 28.37
CA HIS A 81 11.16 10.71 27.89
C HIS A 81 10.97 11.11 26.42
N ARG A 82 11.15 12.40 26.13
CA ARG A 82 11.38 12.96 24.78
C ARG A 82 12.89 13.00 24.55
N LEU A 83 13.55 11.84 24.50
CA LEU A 83 14.98 11.84 24.19
C LEU A 83 15.15 12.11 22.70
N TYR A 84 16.25 12.78 22.35
CA TYR A 84 16.58 13.04 20.94
C TYR A 84 16.72 11.73 20.14
N SER A 85 17.12 10.64 20.79
CA SER A 85 17.17 9.29 20.20
C SER A 85 15.80 8.77 19.76
N ASP A 86 14.69 9.24 20.35
CA ASP A 86 13.35 8.82 19.95
C ASP A 86 12.93 9.41 18.60
N LEU A 87 13.54 10.51 18.15
CA LEU A 87 13.26 11.17 16.85
C LEU A 87 13.67 10.33 15.65
N GLN A 88 14.61 9.38 15.82
CA GLN A 88 15.04 8.47 14.75
C GLN A 88 14.04 7.33 14.51
N THR A 89 13.06 7.16 15.40
CA THR A 89 12.03 6.14 15.26
C THR A 89 10.85 6.72 14.47
N PRO A 90 10.44 6.16 13.31
CA PRO A 90 9.11 6.33 12.75
C PRO A 90 8.06 6.21 13.85
N GLY A 91 7.38 7.33 14.07
CA GLY A 91 6.50 7.55 15.18
C GLY A 91 5.74 8.85 14.97
N ARG A 92 4.69 9.05 15.75
CA ARG A 92 3.86 10.25 15.67
C ARG A 92 4.60 11.40 16.37
N TYR A 93 5.36 12.18 15.61
CA TYR A 93 5.94 13.43 16.08
C TYR A 93 5.72 14.54 15.04
N GLY A 94 5.48 15.76 15.51
CA GLY A 94 5.51 16.95 14.68
C GLY A 94 6.94 17.48 14.61
N ARG A 95 7.42 17.83 13.42
CA ARG A 95 8.69 18.53 13.24
C ARG A 95 8.41 19.88 12.60
N VAL A 96 8.86 20.95 13.24
CA VAL A 96 8.80 22.32 12.72
C VAL A 96 10.20 22.73 12.33
N ILE A 97 10.35 23.30 11.13
CA ILE A 97 11.60 23.91 10.68
C ILE A 97 11.40 25.42 10.76
N VAL A 98 12.09 26.07 11.69
CA VAL A 98 12.07 27.52 11.85
C VAL A 98 13.30 28.10 11.15
N THR A 99 13.11 29.13 10.33
CA THR A 99 14.18 29.76 9.56
C THR A 99 14.10 31.28 9.66
N SER A 100 15.25 31.95 9.52
CA SER A 100 15.30 33.41 9.42
C SER A 100 15.07 33.86 7.98
N PHE A 101 14.25 34.89 7.80
CA PHE A 101 14.07 35.54 6.50
C PHE A 101 15.35 36.17 5.93
N GLN A 102 16.33 36.55 6.77
CA GLN A 102 17.53 37.29 6.34
C GLN A 102 18.84 36.56 6.64
N LYS A 103 18.83 35.23 6.78
CA LYS A 103 19.99 34.46 7.29
C LYS A 103 20.50 34.96 8.66
N ALA A 104 19.63 35.59 9.45
CA ALA A 104 20.00 36.04 10.80
C ALA A 104 20.31 34.83 11.69
N ASN A 105 21.15 35.06 12.71
CA ASN A 105 21.53 34.02 13.66
C ASN A 105 20.31 33.57 14.47
N MET A 106 19.89 32.31 14.29
CA MET A 106 18.76 31.72 15.02
C MET A 106 19.08 31.41 16.49
N LEU A 107 20.36 31.43 16.88
CA LEU A 107 20.81 31.24 18.26
C LEU A 107 20.85 32.54 19.06
N ASP A 108 20.52 33.67 18.44
CA ASP A 108 20.42 34.94 19.14
C ASP A 108 19.21 34.95 20.08
N GLN A 109 19.36 35.60 21.23
CA GLN A 109 18.43 35.49 22.35
C GLN A 109 17.00 35.92 21.97
N HIS A 110 16.88 36.94 21.12
CA HIS A 110 15.61 37.41 20.59
C HIS A 110 14.84 36.31 19.83
N HIS A 111 15.54 35.49 19.04
CA HIS A 111 14.91 34.44 18.23
C HIS A 111 14.63 33.17 19.04
N THR A 112 15.50 32.83 20.01
CA THR A 112 15.27 31.68 20.89
C THR A 112 14.08 31.89 21.81
N ASP A 113 13.91 33.12 22.33
CA ASP A 113 12.78 33.47 23.21
C ASP A 113 11.44 33.43 22.47
N LEU A 114 11.43 33.63 21.16
CA LEU A 114 10.24 33.47 20.32
C LEU A 114 9.82 32.01 20.12
N ILE A 115 10.76 31.06 20.20
CA ILE A 115 10.50 29.63 19.94
C ILE A 115 10.23 28.85 21.23
N LEU A 116 10.88 29.25 22.33
CA LEU A 116 10.89 28.49 23.60
C LEU A 116 9.85 28.98 24.63
N LYS A 117 9.01 29.96 24.28
CA LYS A 117 7.97 30.52 25.14
C LYS A 117 6.59 29.96 24.83
#